data_AF-A0A522DCX2-F1
#
_entry.id   AF-A0A522DCX2-F1
#
_cell.length_a   1.000
_cell.length_b   1.000
_cell.length_c   1.000
_cell.angle_alpha   90.00
_cell.angle_beta   90.00
_cell.angle_gamma   90.00
#
_symmetry.space_group_name_H-M   'P 1'
#
loop_
_entity.id
_entity.type
_entity.pdbx_description
1 polymer ?
#
loop_
_entity_poly.entity_id
_entity_poly.type
_entity_poly.pdbx_seq_one_letter_code
_entity_poly.pdbx_strand_id
1 'polypeptide(L)'
;MTALEYILNDLPDYFIFFAGGYAIVFSAGQLLVTPRRRANWNLAALFSCLGIVLWQTGIITAGAAFRVPLALAFHVTLMFMLSPLLFFAYHLVILPEEALPARKALLLLPTACAVTADAAYLLIGSDERIRLIKDLFVVGAPHVVFVKLLFIGAAAQISVYLGFLYVRLRGLGKVDEHMGILN
;
A
#
# COMPACT_ATOMS: atom_id res chain seq x y z
N MET A 1 -22.93 28.89 -3.82
CA MET A 1 -22.06 27.79 -4.28
C MET A 1 -22.51 27.38 -5.66
N THR A 2 -21.63 27.45 -6.66
CA THR A 2 -21.95 27.11 -8.05
C THR A 2 -21.80 25.60 -8.30
N ALA A 3 -22.48 25.05 -9.32
CA ALA A 3 -22.33 23.64 -9.69
C ALA A 3 -20.87 23.26 -10.01
N LEU A 4 -20.08 24.22 -10.50
CA LEU A 4 -18.66 24.06 -10.77
C LEU A 4 -17.84 23.90 -9.47
N GLU A 5 -18.14 24.67 -8.43
CA GLU A 5 -17.48 24.54 -7.12
C GLU A 5 -17.76 23.18 -6.47
N TYR A 6 -18.98 22.65 -6.65
CA TYR A 6 -19.32 21.32 -6.16
C TYR A 6 -18.47 20.22 -6.85
N ILE A 7 -18.40 20.26 -8.18
CA ILE A 7 -17.62 19.29 -8.96
C ILE A 7 -16.11 19.38 -8.63
N LEU A 8 -15.58 20.59 -8.48
CA LEU A 8 -14.16 20.79 -8.17
C LEU A 8 -13.78 20.30 -6.77
N ASN A 9 -14.69 20.40 -5.80
CA ASN A 9 -14.45 19.90 -4.44
C ASN A 9 -14.42 18.36 -4.37
N ASP A 10 -15.22 17.68 -5.20
CA ASP A 10 -15.31 16.21 -5.23
C ASP A 10 -14.29 15.56 -6.19
N LEU A 11 -13.63 16.36 -7.03
CA LEU A 11 -12.66 15.88 -8.04
C LEU A 11 -11.55 14.98 -7.46
N PRO A 12 -10.93 15.29 -6.30
CA PRO A 12 -9.91 14.43 -5.71
C PRO A 12 -10.44 13.04 -5.36
N ASP A 13 -11.66 12.95 -4.83
CA ASP A 13 -12.28 11.68 -4.45
C ASP A 13 -12.53 10.82 -5.68
N TYR A 14 -13.07 11.40 -6.76
CA TYR A 14 -13.25 10.70 -8.03
C TYR A 14 -11.93 10.17 -8.57
N PHE A 15 -10.85 10.96 -8.49
CA PHE A 15 -9.53 10.54 -8.95
C PHE A 15 -8.98 9.38 -8.11
N ILE A 16 -9.13 9.43 -6.79
CA ILE A 16 -8.70 8.36 -5.87
C ILE A 16 -9.46 7.06 -6.16
N PHE A 17 -10.79 7.12 -6.29
CA PHE A 17 -11.60 5.94 -6.60
C PHE A 17 -11.30 5.37 -7.98
N PHE A 18 -11.10 6.24 -8.98
CA PHE A 18 -10.71 5.84 -10.32
C PHE A 18 -9.35 5.14 -10.33
N ALA A 19 -8.34 5.72 -9.68
CA ALA A 19 -7.01 5.11 -9.55
C ALA A 19 -7.07 3.76 -8.82
N GLY A 20 -7.86 3.67 -7.75
CA GLY A 20 -8.10 2.41 -7.03
C GLY A 20 -8.75 1.35 -7.92
N GLY A 21 -9.80 1.72 -8.67
CA GLY A 21 -10.47 0.84 -9.61
C GLY A 21 -9.54 0.36 -10.72
N TYR A 22 -8.71 1.24 -11.27
CA TYR A 22 -7.74 0.91 -12.30
C TYR A 22 -6.67 -0.06 -11.80
N ALA A 23 -6.20 0.10 -10.54
CA ALA A 23 -5.30 -0.85 -9.91
C ALA A 23 -5.95 -2.24 -9.77
N ILE A 24 -7.24 -2.33 -9.42
CA ILE A 24 -7.95 -3.62 -9.38
C ILE A 24 -8.05 -4.26 -10.78
N VAL A 25 -8.31 -3.48 -11.82
CA VAL A 25 -8.31 -3.97 -13.21
C VAL A 25 -6.94 -4.52 -13.60
N PHE A 26 -5.86 -3.81 -13.26
CA PHE A 26 -4.50 -4.32 -13.47
C PHE A 26 -4.23 -5.60 -12.69
N SER A 27 -4.68 -5.68 -11.45
CA SER A 27 -4.56 -6.91 -10.66
C SER A 27 -5.21 -8.10 -11.37
N ALA A 28 -6.46 -7.95 -11.83
CA ALA A 28 -7.16 -8.99 -12.58
C ALA A 28 -6.41 -9.35 -13.87
N GLY A 29 -5.91 -8.35 -14.60
CA GLY A 29 -5.10 -8.54 -15.81
C GLY A 29 -3.85 -9.40 -15.54
N GLN A 30 -3.15 -9.17 -14.44
CA GLN A 30 -1.97 -9.97 -14.07
C GLN A 30 -2.32 -11.45 -13.84
N LEU A 31 -3.49 -11.76 -13.26
CA LEU A 31 -3.92 -13.15 -13.05
C LEU A 31 -4.19 -13.92 -14.35
N LEU A 32 -4.49 -13.22 -15.45
CA LEU A 32 -4.75 -13.82 -16.77
C LEU A 32 -3.47 -14.14 -17.54
N VAL A 33 -2.33 -13.53 -17.18
CA VAL A 33 -1.06 -13.72 -17.88
C VAL A 33 -0.39 -15.02 -17.42
N THR A 34 -0.24 -15.98 -18.34
CA THR A 34 0.31 -17.31 -18.05
C THR A 34 1.85 -17.39 -17.98
N PRO A 35 2.64 -16.64 -18.77
CA PRO A 35 4.09 -16.63 -18.60
C PRO A 35 4.50 -15.99 -17.27
N ARG A 36 5.55 -16.52 -16.61
CA ARG A 36 6.06 -16.00 -15.32
C ARG A 36 4.99 -15.90 -14.20
N ARG A 37 4.10 -16.90 -14.07
CA ARG A 37 2.96 -16.91 -13.11
C ARG A 37 3.27 -16.36 -11.72
N ARG A 38 4.42 -16.70 -11.12
CA ARG A 38 4.80 -16.21 -9.78
C ARG A 38 4.98 -14.69 -9.73
N ALA A 39 5.59 -14.11 -10.76
CA ALA A 39 5.76 -12.66 -10.88
C ALA A 39 4.39 -11.98 -11.01
N ASN A 40 3.51 -12.53 -11.85
CA ASN A 40 2.19 -11.95 -12.07
C ASN A 40 1.28 -12.10 -10.86
N TRP A 41 1.34 -13.21 -10.11
CA TRP A 41 0.62 -13.35 -8.84
C TRP A 41 1.07 -12.32 -7.81
N ASN A 42 2.38 -12.07 -7.72
CA ASN A 42 2.90 -11.03 -6.84
C ASN A 42 2.45 -9.63 -7.27
N LEU A 43 2.48 -9.32 -8.57
CA LEU A 43 1.98 -8.06 -9.11
C LEU A 43 0.46 -7.91 -8.91
N ALA A 44 -0.30 -8.99 -9.10
CA ALA A 44 -1.73 -9.02 -8.82
C ALA A 44 -2.00 -8.69 -7.35
N ALA A 45 -1.29 -9.33 -6.43
CA ALA A 45 -1.40 -9.02 -5.01
C ALA A 45 -1.03 -7.55 -4.70
N LEU A 46 0.04 -7.04 -5.30
CA LEU A 46 0.49 -5.65 -5.13
C LEU A 46 -0.57 -4.65 -5.59
N PHE A 47 -1.08 -4.82 -6.82
CA PHE A 47 -2.12 -3.96 -7.38
C PHE A 47 -3.46 -4.11 -6.64
N SER A 48 -3.79 -5.30 -6.13
CA SER A 48 -4.97 -5.50 -5.29
C SER A 48 -4.86 -4.69 -3.99
N CYS A 49 -3.72 -4.81 -3.28
CA CYS A 49 -3.49 -4.07 -2.05
C CYS A 49 -3.55 -2.56 -2.31
N LEU A 50 -2.90 -2.10 -3.39
CA LEU A 50 -2.92 -0.69 -3.76
C LEU A 50 -4.34 -0.21 -4.08
N GLY A 51 -5.10 -0.97 -4.86
CA GLY A 51 -6.47 -0.66 -5.21
C GLY A 51 -7.38 -0.54 -3.99
N ILE A 52 -7.29 -1.50 -3.06
CA ILE A 52 -8.08 -1.48 -1.82
C ILE A 52 -7.67 -0.30 -0.92
N VAL A 53 -6.37 -0.04 -0.75
CA VAL A 53 -5.89 1.10 0.06
C VAL A 53 -6.36 2.44 -0.54
N LEU A 54 -6.34 2.59 -1.86
CA LEU A 54 -6.86 3.78 -2.54
C LEU A 54 -8.36 3.93 -2.33
N TRP A 55 -9.14 2.86 -2.48
CA TRP A 55 -10.57 2.89 -2.17
C TRP A 55 -10.86 3.24 -0.70
N GLN A 56 -10.13 2.66 0.24
CA GLN A 56 -10.25 3.00 1.67
C GLN A 56 -9.89 4.46 1.93
N THR A 57 -8.87 4.98 1.25
CA THR A 57 -8.52 6.41 1.31
C THR A 57 -9.66 7.28 0.79
N GLY A 58 -10.27 6.92 -0.34
CA GLY A 58 -11.43 7.64 -0.89
C GLY A 58 -12.63 7.61 0.06
N ILE A 59 -12.85 6.50 0.78
CA ILE A 59 -13.89 6.41 1.81
C ILE A 59 -13.60 7.33 3.01
N ILE A 60 -12.33 7.50 3.37
CA ILE A 60 -11.90 8.43 4.44
C ILE A 60 -12.13 9.87 3.99
N THR A 61 -11.65 10.26 2.81
CA THR A 61 -11.74 11.64 2.32
C THR A 61 -13.18 12.08 2.07
N ALA A 62 -14.02 11.18 1.56
CA ALA A 62 -15.46 11.42 1.40
C ALA A 62 -16.25 11.43 2.73
N GLY A 63 -15.60 11.18 3.87
CA GLY A 63 -16.23 11.09 5.19
C GLY A 63 -17.15 9.87 5.39
N ALA A 64 -17.21 8.96 4.41
CA ALA A 64 -18.01 7.74 4.47
C ALA A 64 -17.47 6.74 5.51
N ALA A 65 -16.20 6.86 5.90
CA ALA A 65 -15.57 6.06 6.95
C ALA A 65 -16.33 6.07 8.30
N PHE A 66 -17.04 7.15 8.62
CA PHE A 66 -17.83 7.23 9.86
C PHE A 66 -19.17 6.49 9.77
N ARG A 67 -19.67 6.24 8.56
CA ARG A 67 -20.92 5.49 8.33
C ARG A 67 -20.65 3.99 8.20
N VAL A 68 -19.53 3.64 7.57
CA VAL A 68 -19.13 2.25 7.32
C VAL A 68 -17.69 2.04 7.79
N PRO A 69 -17.42 2.08 9.11
CA PRO A 69 -16.06 1.96 9.65
C PRO A 69 -15.39 0.64 9.26
N LEU A 70 -16.18 -0.44 9.15
CA LEU A 70 -15.70 -1.76 8.74
C LEU A 70 -15.04 -1.76 7.35
N ALA A 71 -15.34 -0.78 6.49
CA ALA A 71 -14.67 -0.65 5.20
C ALA A 71 -13.16 -0.40 5.33
N LEU A 72 -12.70 0.10 6.48
CA LEU A 72 -11.28 0.31 6.80
C LEU A 72 -10.59 -0.91 7.43
N ALA A 73 -11.27 -2.06 7.49
CA ALA A 73 -10.64 -3.29 7.95
C ALA A 73 -9.39 -3.61 7.13
N PHE A 74 -8.34 -4.09 7.81
CA PHE A 74 -7.05 -4.46 7.21
C PHE A 74 -6.27 -3.30 6.56
N HIS A 75 -6.68 -2.04 6.77
CA HIS A 75 -6.04 -0.90 6.10
C HIS A 75 -4.55 -0.82 6.42
N VAL A 76 -4.17 -0.97 7.69
CA VAL A 76 -2.78 -0.89 8.14
C VAL A 76 -1.97 -2.08 7.60
N THR A 77 -2.54 -3.28 7.66
CA THR A 77 -1.96 -4.50 7.09
C THR A 77 -1.64 -4.32 5.61
N LEU A 78 -2.60 -3.82 4.84
CA LEU A 78 -2.43 -3.61 3.40
C LEU A 78 -1.33 -2.58 3.13
N MET A 79 -1.26 -1.48 3.89
CA MET A 79 -0.16 -0.52 3.77
C MET A 79 1.21 -1.15 4.01
N PHE A 80 1.36 -1.94 5.08
CA PHE A 80 2.62 -2.64 5.37
C PHE A 80 2.94 -3.74 4.35
N MET A 81 1.94 -4.32 3.70
CA MET A 81 2.10 -5.39 2.71
C MET A 81 2.57 -4.88 1.35
N LEU A 82 2.31 -3.61 1.01
CA LEU A 82 2.76 -3.00 -0.24
C LEU A 82 4.28 -3.07 -0.42
N SER A 83 5.08 -2.80 0.63
CA SER A 83 6.54 -2.78 0.51
C SER A 83 7.17 -4.15 0.24
N PRO A 84 6.86 -5.24 1.00
CA PRO A 84 7.42 -6.55 0.69
C PRO A 84 6.95 -7.07 -0.68
N LEU A 85 5.70 -6.80 -1.08
CA LEU A 85 5.22 -7.15 -2.42
C LEU A 85 5.98 -6.39 -3.52
N LEU A 86 6.27 -5.10 -3.31
CA LEU A 86 7.09 -4.31 -4.22
C LEU A 86 8.53 -4.83 -4.29
N PHE A 87 9.12 -5.20 -3.14
CA PHE A 87 10.45 -5.81 -3.08
C PHE A 87 10.53 -7.14 -3.83
N PHE A 88 9.50 -7.98 -3.70
CA PHE A 88 9.39 -9.22 -4.47
C PHE A 88 9.17 -8.95 -5.95
N ALA A 89 8.38 -7.94 -6.32
CA ALA A 89 8.19 -7.55 -7.71
C ALA A 89 9.53 -7.17 -8.36
N TYR A 90 10.38 -6.46 -7.62
CA TYR A 90 11.72 -6.10 -8.07
C TYR A 90 12.56 -7.33 -8.47
N HIS A 91 12.65 -8.34 -7.61
CA HIS A 91 13.43 -9.56 -7.90
C HIS A 91 12.75 -10.47 -8.92
N LEU A 92 11.42 -10.54 -8.93
CA LEU A 92 10.69 -11.44 -9.83
C LEU A 92 10.56 -10.90 -11.25
N VAL A 93 10.57 -9.58 -11.43
CA VAL A 93 10.31 -8.91 -12.71
C VAL A 93 11.56 -8.23 -13.25
N ILE A 94 12.22 -7.39 -12.45
CA ILE A 94 13.30 -6.48 -12.88
C ILE A 94 14.66 -7.18 -12.85
N LEU A 95 14.96 -7.92 -11.77
CA LEU A 95 16.23 -8.64 -11.60
C LEU A 95 16.01 -10.15 -11.43
N PRO A 96 15.51 -10.84 -12.47
CA PRO A 96 15.14 -12.26 -12.37
C PRO A 96 16.32 -13.19 -12.07
N GLU A 97 17.55 -12.76 -12.35
CA GLU A 97 18.77 -13.54 -12.10
C GLU A 97 19.29 -13.38 -10.67
N GLU A 98 18.84 -12.36 -9.94
CA GLU A 98 19.22 -12.17 -8.54
C GLU A 98 18.37 -13.06 -7.62
N ALA A 99 19.06 -13.91 -6.83
CA ALA A 99 18.39 -14.71 -5.82
C ALA A 99 17.78 -13.81 -4.73
N LEU A 100 16.55 -14.15 -4.31
CA LEU A 100 15.93 -13.52 -3.15
C LEU A 100 16.81 -13.69 -1.90
N PRO A 101 16.90 -12.69 -1.02
CA PRO A 101 17.67 -12.80 0.21
C PRO A 101 17.15 -13.94 1.09
N ALA A 102 18.07 -14.65 1.76
CA ALA A 102 17.76 -15.82 2.57
C ALA A 102 16.75 -15.51 3.69
N ARG A 103 16.76 -14.28 4.22
CA ARG A 103 15.89 -13.82 5.31
C ARG A 103 14.66 -13.04 4.83
N LYS A 104 14.14 -13.34 3.65
CA LYS A 104 12.94 -12.68 3.07
C LYS A 104 11.71 -12.69 3.98
N ALA A 105 11.56 -13.68 4.86
CA ALA A 105 10.44 -13.75 5.81
C ALA A 105 10.45 -12.59 6.81
N LEU A 106 11.63 -12.04 7.15
CA LEU A 106 11.73 -10.90 8.06
C LEU A 106 11.09 -9.63 7.49
N LEU A 107 10.97 -9.54 6.15
CA LEU A 107 10.31 -8.41 5.48
C LEU A 107 8.79 -8.39 5.75
N LEU A 108 8.21 -9.52 6.17
CA LEU A 108 6.79 -9.66 6.51
C LEU A 108 6.51 -9.41 7.99
N LEU A 109 7.54 -9.21 8.82
CA LEU A 109 7.36 -8.99 10.26
C LEU A 109 6.51 -7.73 10.57
N PRO A 110 6.72 -6.58 9.91
CA PRO A 110 5.84 -5.42 10.08
C PRO A 110 4.40 -5.70 9.66
N THR A 111 4.20 -6.46 8.58
CA THR A 111 2.86 -6.91 8.14
C THR A 111 2.21 -7.81 9.18
N ALA A 112 2.95 -8.74 9.80
CA ALA A 112 2.42 -9.60 10.85
C ALA A 112 1.99 -8.80 12.09
N CYS A 113 2.76 -7.80 12.50
CA CYS A 113 2.35 -6.86 13.55
C CYS A 113 1.08 -6.10 13.17
N ALA A 114 0.99 -5.62 11.93
CA ALA A 114 -0.20 -4.91 11.44
C ALA A 114 -1.45 -5.80 11.43
N VAL A 115 -1.33 -7.08 11.10
CA VAL A 115 -2.44 -8.05 11.16
C VAL A 115 -3.02 -8.13 12.57
N THR A 116 -2.17 -8.13 13.60
CA THR A 116 -2.66 -8.14 14.99
C THR A 116 -3.43 -6.86 15.36
N ALA A 117 -2.98 -5.71 14.85
CA ALA A 117 -3.66 -4.44 15.07
C ALA A 117 -5.01 -4.37 14.35
N ASP A 118 -5.08 -4.85 13.09
CA ASP A 118 -6.33 -4.92 12.34
C ASP A 118 -7.29 -5.98 12.89
N ALA A 119 -6.77 -7.10 13.42
CA ALA A 119 -7.59 -8.07 14.14
C ALA A 119 -8.21 -7.44 15.39
N ALA A 120 -7.45 -6.66 16.17
CA ALA A 120 -8.00 -5.91 17.29
C ALA A 120 -9.08 -4.91 16.84
N TYR A 121 -8.87 -4.21 15.71
CA TYR A 121 -9.87 -3.33 15.11
C TYR A 121 -11.17 -4.05 14.71
N LEU A 122 -11.08 -5.30 14.26
CA LEU A 122 -12.25 -6.13 13.96
C LEU A 122 -13.01 -6.57 15.21
N LEU A 123 -12.37 -6.65 16.37
CA LEU A 123 -13.00 -7.12 17.61
C LEU A 123 -13.74 -6.04 18.40
N ILE A 124 -13.41 -4.76 18.20
CA ILE A 124 -14.03 -3.64 18.92
C ILE A 124 -15.45 -3.31 18.42
N GLY A 125 -16.23 -2.57 19.20
CA GLY A 125 -17.60 -2.18 18.86
C GLY A 125 -17.67 -1.16 17.70
N SER A 126 -18.82 -1.01 17.04
CA SER A 126 -19.00 -0.02 15.96
C SER A 126 -18.73 1.41 16.46
N ASP A 127 -19.25 1.77 17.63
CA ASP A 127 -19.06 3.10 18.22
C ASP A 127 -17.59 3.36 18.57
N GLU A 128 -16.89 2.34 19.05
CA GLU A 128 -15.46 2.40 19.34
C GLU A 128 -14.63 2.58 18.08
N ARG A 129 -14.97 1.90 16.97
CA ARG A 129 -14.31 2.11 15.68
C ARG A 129 -14.48 3.53 15.18
N ILE A 130 -15.71 4.07 15.26
CA ILE A 130 -16.00 5.45 14.84
C ILE A 130 -15.20 6.43 15.70
N ARG A 131 -15.18 6.21 17.02
CA ARG A 131 -14.39 7.03 17.96
C ARG A 131 -12.90 6.98 17.61
N LEU A 132 -12.35 5.80 17.38
CA LEU A 132 -10.96 5.62 17.00
C LEU A 132 -10.61 6.35 15.70
N ILE A 133 -11.48 6.28 14.68
CA ILE A 133 -11.28 7.00 13.41
C ILE A 133 -11.31 8.51 13.63
N LYS A 134 -12.24 9.04 14.45
CA LYS A 134 -12.29 10.48 14.77
C LYS A 134 -11.03 10.93 15.51
N ASP A 135 -10.63 10.18 16.52
CA ASP A 135 -9.53 10.55 17.42
C ASP A 135 -8.16 10.44 16.73
N LEU A 136 -8.05 9.71 15.61
CA LEU A 136 -6.86 9.75 14.74
C LEU A 136 -6.54 11.16 14.22
N PHE A 137 -7.54 11.99 13.97
CA PHE A 137 -7.35 13.36 13.48
C PHE A 137 -7.20 14.39 14.61
N VAL A 138 -7.43 13.99 15.86
CA VAL A 138 -7.31 14.85 17.04
C VAL A 138 -5.89 14.83 17.59
N VAL A 139 -5.34 16.01 17.88
CA VAL A 139 -4.02 16.14 18.52
C VAL A 139 -4.14 15.76 20.01
N GLY A 140 -3.22 14.93 20.50
CA GLY A 140 -3.12 14.61 21.93
C GLY A 140 -4.01 13.48 22.44
N ALA A 141 -4.79 12.79 21.59
CA ALA A 141 -5.56 11.61 22.00
C ALA A 141 -4.62 10.42 22.32
N PRO A 142 -4.50 9.99 23.59
CA PRO A 142 -3.46 9.03 24.00
C PRO A 142 -3.73 7.61 23.49
N HIS A 143 -5.00 7.22 23.38
CA HIS A 143 -5.41 5.86 23.02
C HIS A 143 -5.20 5.53 21.53
N VAL A 144 -5.00 6.54 20.66
CA VAL A 144 -4.69 6.34 19.23
C VAL A 144 -3.21 6.46 18.90
N VAL A 145 -2.34 6.74 19.88
CA VAL A 145 -0.90 6.94 19.66
C VAL A 145 -0.30 5.71 18.98
N PHE A 146 -0.65 4.52 19.45
CA PHE A 146 -0.18 3.27 18.83
C PHE A 146 -0.57 3.17 17.36
N VAL A 147 -1.82 3.49 17.00
CA VAL A 147 -2.28 3.45 15.61
C VAL A 147 -1.56 4.49 14.75
N LYS A 148 -1.34 5.70 15.27
CA LYS A 148 -0.54 6.73 14.59
C LYS A 148 0.90 6.26 14.33
N LEU A 149 1.52 5.60 15.31
CA LEU A 149 2.85 5.01 15.16
C LEU A 149 2.87 3.93 14.08
N LEU A 150 1.82 3.12 13.94
CA LEU A 150 1.72 2.15 12.84
C LEU A 150 1.69 2.84 11.47
N PHE A 151 0.91 3.92 11.30
CA PHE A 151 0.89 4.70 10.06
C PHE A 151 2.26 5.32 9.74
N ILE A 152 2.92 5.92 10.74
CA ILE A 152 4.27 6.46 10.60
C ILE A 152 5.25 5.34 10.22
N GLY A 153 5.14 4.18 10.86
CA GLY A 153 5.94 3.00 10.55
C GLY A 153 5.76 2.52 9.12
N ALA A 154 4.52 2.48 8.61
CA ALA A 154 4.23 2.12 7.23
C ALA A 154 4.83 3.12 6.24
N ALA A 155 4.69 4.42 6.50
CA ALA A 155 5.28 5.48 5.69
C ALA A 155 6.82 5.41 5.67
N ALA A 156 7.44 5.21 6.85
CA ALA A 156 8.87 5.02 6.98
C ALA A 156 9.35 3.78 6.21
N GLN A 157 8.64 2.66 6.34
CA GLN A 157 8.95 1.43 5.61
C GLN A 157 8.93 1.66 4.09
N ILE A 158 7.83 2.21 3.55
CA ILE A 158 7.71 2.50 2.11
C ILE A 158 8.86 3.41 1.65
N SER A 159 9.19 4.45 2.43
CA SER A 159 10.24 5.41 2.11
C SER A 159 11.62 4.75 2.06
N VAL A 160 11.95 3.90 3.04
CA VAL A 160 13.22 3.16 3.08
C VAL A 160 13.33 2.22 1.88
N TYR A 161 12.26 1.49 1.53
CA TYR A 161 12.27 0.59 0.37
C TYR A 161 12.42 1.34 -0.95
N LEU A 162 11.68 2.43 -1.15
CA LEU A 162 11.79 3.25 -2.35
C LEU A 162 13.19 3.86 -2.47
N GLY A 163 13.76 4.36 -1.37
CA GLY A 163 15.13 4.87 -1.35
C GLY A 163 16.16 3.81 -1.70
N PHE A 164 16.05 2.61 -1.11
CA PHE A 164 16.91 1.47 -1.44
C PHE A 164 16.82 1.09 -2.92
N LEU A 165 15.60 0.94 -3.44
CA LEU A 165 15.36 0.55 -4.83
C LEU A 165 15.85 1.61 -5.81
N TYR A 166 15.69 2.88 -5.48
CA TYR A 166 16.21 4.00 -6.27
C TYR A 166 17.74 3.97 -6.39
N VAL A 167 18.44 3.78 -5.26
CA VAL A 167 19.91 3.66 -5.26
C VAL A 167 20.37 2.45 -6.06
N ARG A 168 19.68 1.30 -5.91
CA ARG A 168 20.00 0.07 -6.63
C ARG A 168 19.82 0.23 -8.14
N LEU A 169 18.71 0.80 -8.60
CA LEU A 169 18.45 1.06 -10.02
C LEU A 169 19.49 1.99 -10.65
N ARG A 170 19.92 3.04 -9.93
CA ARG A 170 21.02 3.90 -10.39
C ARG A 170 22.35 3.17 -10.48
N GLY A 171 22.60 2.20 -9.61
CA GLY A 171 23.80 1.37 -9.65
C GLY A 171 23.85 0.50 -10.91
N LEU A 172 22.71 -0.09 -11.32
CA LEU A 172 22.62 -0.95 -12.51
C LEU A 172 22.88 -0.17 -13.80
N GLY A 173 22.30 1.02 -13.95
CA GLY A 173 22.51 1.84 -15.15
C GLY A 173 23.97 2.24 -15.39
N LYS A 174 24.77 2.34 -14.32
CA LYS A 174 26.22 2.62 -14.44
C LYS A 174 27.04 1.39 -14.87
N VAL A 175 26.56 0.18 -14.57
CA VAL A 175 27.27 -1.06 -14.93
C VAL A 175 27.09 -1.36 -16.43
N ASP A 176 25.90 -1.13 -16.99
CA ASP A 176 25.65 -1.30 -18.42
C ASP A 176 26.43 -0.28 -19.27
N GLU A 177 26.59 0.97 -18.81
CA GLU A 177 27.42 1.98 -19.51
C GLU A 177 28.90 1.58 -19.59
N HIS A 178 29.43 0.86 -18.60
CA HIS A 178 30.82 0.39 -18.64
C HIS A 178 31.02 -0.86 -19.52
N MET A 179 30.00 -1.71 -19.67
CA MET A 179 30.08 -2.86 -20.58
C MET A 179 29.75 -2.50 -22.04
N GLY A 180 29.03 -1.40 -22.28
CA GLY A 180 28.76 -0.87 -23.62
C GLY A 180 29.95 -0.20 -24.32
N ILE A 181 31.06 0.06 -23.62
CA ILE A 181 32.29 0.65 -24.20
C ILE A 181 33.27 -0.45 -24.68
N LEU A 182 32.95 -1.73 -24.43
CA LEU A 182 33.78 -2.88 -24.82
C LEU A 182 33.22 -3.68 -26.00
N ASN A 183 32.19 -3.17 -26.70
CA ASN A 183 31.69 -3.75 -27.96
C ASN A 183 31.94 -2.79 -29.14
#